data_AF-A0A955BCX9-F1
#
_entry.id   AF-A0A955BCX9-F1
#
_cell.length_a   1.000
_cell.length_b   1.000
_cell.length_c   1.000
_cell.angle_alpha   90.00
_cell.angle_beta   90.00
_cell.angle_gamma   90.00
#
_symmetry.space_group_name_H-M   'P 1'
#
loop_
_entity.id
_entity.type
_entity.pdbx_description
1 polymer ?
#
loop_
_entity_poly.entity_id
_entity_poly.type
_entity_poly.pdbx_seq_one_letter_code
_entity_poly.pdbx_strand_id
1 'polypeptide(L)'
;MARPVFGHGLIYVSSSFMSPVTYAIRPDGQGDVTDTHVVWSEKRGAPNTPSMLLVGDWLFEVSDRGVATCLDAKTGEIKWQERLGGGFSASPLYANGRVYFQSEEGEAVVVAAEPEFRELARNTLDERTLASYAVIDDDLLIRTDMYLYRIGQ
;
A
#
# COMPACT_ATOMS: atom_id res chain seq x y z
N MET A 1 -8.00 9.06 -3.06
CA MET A 1 -8.67 7.84 -3.56
C MET A 1 -7.59 6.91 -4.04
N ALA A 2 -7.64 5.66 -3.60
CA ALA A 2 -6.67 4.63 -3.99
C ALA A 2 -6.62 4.48 -5.51
N ARG A 3 -5.41 4.41 -6.09
CA ARG A 3 -5.23 4.16 -7.52
C ARG A 3 -5.45 2.67 -7.83
N PRO A 4 -6.11 2.34 -8.95
CA PRO A 4 -6.10 0.97 -9.47
C PRO A 4 -4.68 0.52 -9.78
N VAL A 5 -4.38 -0.75 -9.47
CA VAL A 5 -3.11 -1.40 -9.81
C VAL A 5 -3.40 -2.54 -10.78
N PHE A 6 -2.58 -2.72 -11.81
CA PHE A 6 -2.74 -3.80 -12.78
C PHE A 6 -1.55 -4.76 -12.73
N GLY A 7 -1.82 -6.05 -12.68
CA GLY A 7 -0.81 -7.11 -12.73
C GLY A 7 -1.45 -8.49 -12.71
N HIS A 8 -0.71 -9.52 -13.16
CA HIS A 8 -1.23 -10.89 -13.24
C HIS A 8 -2.54 -11.06 -14.04
N GLY A 9 -2.82 -10.14 -14.96
CA GLY A 9 -4.10 -10.11 -15.71
C GLY A 9 -5.30 -9.61 -14.89
N LEU A 10 -5.07 -9.07 -13.70
CA LEU A 10 -6.08 -8.59 -12.77
C LEU A 10 -5.91 -7.08 -12.54
N ILE A 11 -7.02 -6.38 -12.36
CA ILE A 11 -7.06 -5.03 -11.80
C ILE A 11 -7.39 -5.16 -10.31
N TYR A 12 -6.54 -4.58 -9.48
CA TYR A 12 -6.75 -4.42 -8.05
C TYR A 12 -7.33 -3.03 -7.77
N VAL A 13 -8.50 -2.98 -7.13
CA VAL A 13 -9.16 -1.73 -6.73
C VAL A 13 -9.63 -1.80 -5.29
N SER A 14 -9.59 -0.68 -4.57
CA SER A 14 -10.34 -0.53 -3.33
C SER A 14 -11.65 0.22 -3.61
N SER A 15 -12.75 -0.20 -2.99
CA SER A 15 -14.03 0.52 -3.06
C SER A 15 -14.01 1.88 -2.35
N SER A 16 -13.04 2.12 -1.46
CA SER A 16 -12.81 3.40 -0.77
C SER A 16 -14.07 4.02 -0.13
N PHE A 17 -15.03 3.22 0.36
CA PHE A 17 -16.33 3.71 0.83
C PHE A 17 -16.73 3.08 2.17
N MET A 18 -16.75 3.87 3.26
CA MET A 18 -17.16 3.55 4.66
C MET A 18 -16.57 2.27 5.28
N SER A 19 -16.78 1.12 4.64
CA SER A 19 -16.11 -0.16 4.84
C SER A 19 -15.42 -0.55 3.53
N PRO A 20 -14.16 -0.12 3.31
CA PRO A 20 -13.43 -0.42 2.09
C PRO A 20 -13.26 -1.92 1.89
N VAL A 21 -13.26 -2.32 0.63
CA VAL A 21 -13.01 -3.69 0.19
C VAL A 21 -12.02 -3.63 -0.96
N THR A 22 -10.95 -4.40 -0.86
CA THR A 22 -10.01 -4.63 -1.96
C THR A 22 -10.58 -5.73 -2.85
N TYR A 23 -10.67 -5.49 -4.16
CA TYR A 23 -11.12 -6.43 -5.17
C TYR A 23 -10.00 -6.71 -6.16
N ALA A 24 -9.91 -7.95 -6.63
CA ALA A 24 -9.21 -8.28 -7.86
C ALA A 24 -10.21 -8.69 -8.94
N ILE A 25 -10.14 -8.01 -10.08
CA ILE A 25 -11.14 -8.09 -11.14
C ILE A 25 -10.44 -8.37 -12.47
N ARG A 26 -10.95 -9.33 -13.26
CA ARG A 26 -10.50 -9.51 -14.64
C ARG A 26 -11.03 -8.34 -15.52
N PRO A 27 -10.17 -7.68 -16.32
CA PRO A 27 -10.52 -6.44 -17.01
C PRO A 27 -11.30 -6.64 -18.32
N ASP A 28 -11.56 -7.88 -18.71
CA ASP A 28 -12.16 -8.26 -20.00
C ASP A 28 -13.69 -8.36 -19.97
N GLY A 29 -14.31 -8.06 -18.82
CA GLY A 29 -15.77 -8.02 -18.67
C GLY A 29 -16.41 -6.73 -19.17
N GLN A 30 -17.73 -6.76 -19.38
CA GLN A 30 -18.54 -5.59 -19.76
C GLN A 30 -19.83 -5.53 -18.92
N GLY A 31 -20.28 -4.33 -18.58
CA GLY A 31 -21.49 -4.12 -17.77
C GLY A 31 -21.26 -4.42 -16.29
N ASP A 32 -22.25 -5.03 -15.63
CA ASP A 32 -22.09 -5.52 -14.26
C ASP A 32 -21.31 -6.84 -14.28
N VAL A 33 -20.12 -6.82 -13.71
CA VAL A 33 -19.18 -7.94 -13.71
C VAL A 33 -19.01 -8.58 -12.34
N THR A 34 -19.85 -8.21 -11.37
CA THR A 34 -19.70 -8.59 -9.94
C THR A 34 -19.59 -10.09 -9.76
N ASP A 35 -20.53 -10.85 -10.34
CA ASP A 35 -20.59 -12.32 -10.18
C ASP A 35 -19.70 -13.08 -11.17
N THR A 36 -19.11 -12.38 -12.14
CA THR A 36 -18.46 -13.02 -13.29
C THR A 36 -16.95 -12.78 -13.34
N HIS A 37 -16.46 -11.59 -12.98
CA HIS A 37 -15.05 -11.22 -13.17
C HIS A 37 -14.31 -10.87 -11.88
N VAL A 38 -15.00 -10.76 -10.73
CA VAL A 38 -14.34 -10.67 -9.42
C VAL A 38 -13.70 -12.02 -9.11
N VAL A 39 -12.37 -12.05 -9.02
CA VAL A 39 -11.60 -13.26 -8.70
C VAL A 39 -11.55 -13.47 -7.20
N TRP A 40 -11.29 -12.39 -6.45
CA TRP A 40 -11.30 -12.39 -5.00
C TRP A 40 -11.64 -11.00 -4.46
N SER A 41 -12.02 -10.96 -3.19
CA SER A 41 -12.22 -9.71 -2.43
C SER A 41 -11.77 -9.88 -0.99
N GLU A 42 -11.17 -8.84 -0.40
CA GLU A 42 -10.74 -8.80 1.00
C GLU A 42 -11.21 -7.49 1.65
N LYS A 43 -11.79 -7.61 2.85
CA LYS A 43 -12.36 -6.48 3.61
C LYS A 43 -11.42 -5.98 4.70
N ARG A 44 -10.54 -6.83 5.21
CA ARG A 44 -9.66 -6.55 6.34
C ARG A 44 -8.40 -5.86 5.86
N GLY A 45 -8.20 -4.62 6.28
CA GLY A 45 -6.98 -3.87 5.94
C GLY A 45 -7.06 -3.10 4.62
N ALA A 46 -8.19 -3.20 3.90
CA ALA A 46 -8.41 -2.48 2.66
C ALA A 46 -8.24 -0.94 2.85
N PRO A 47 -7.53 -0.26 1.95
CA PRO A 47 -7.26 1.17 2.05
C PRO A 47 -8.44 2.02 1.56
N ASN A 48 -8.72 3.18 2.17
CA ASN A 48 -9.56 4.20 1.54
C ASN A 48 -8.71 5.21 0.75
N THR A 49 -7.72 5.81 1.43
CA THR A 49 -6.89 6.88 0.85
C THR A 49 -5.63 6.36 0.18
N PRO A 50 -4.80 5.51 0.84
CA PRO A 50 -3.58 4.98 0.24
C PRO A 50 -3.85 4.12 -0.99
N SER A 51 -2.96 4.16 -1.97
CA SER A 51 -2.99 3.18 -3.07
C SER A 51 -2.37 1.86 -2.62
N MET A 52 -2.70 0.77 -3.31
CA MET A 52 -1.99 -0.50 -3.13
C MET A 52 -0.67 -0.48 -3.91
N LEU A 53 0.23 -1.39 -3.58
CA LEU A 53 1.54 -1.56 -4.20
C LEU A 53 1.74 -3.04 -4.56
N LEU A 54 1.84 -3.33 -5.86
CA LEU A 54 2.17 -4.68 -6.34
C LEU A 54 3.69 -4.81 -6.52
N VAL A 55 4.29 -5.82 -5.91
CA VAL A 55 5.72 -6.18 -6.07
C VAL A 55 5.81 -7.68 -6.31
N GLY A 56 6.17 -8.08 -7.53
CA GLY A 56 6.17 -9.48 -7.93
C GLY A 56 4.77 -10.10 -7.76
N ASP A 57 4.66 -11.13 -6.93
CA ASP A 57 3.40 -11.83 -6.63
C ASP A 57 2.68 -11.27 -5.38
N TRP A 58 3.23 -10.23 -4.73
CA TRP A 58 2.73 -9.71 -3.47
C TRP A 58 2.05 -8.35 -3.65
N LEU A 59 0.83 -8.25 -3.14
CA LEU A 59 0.09 -6.99 -3.06
C LEU A 59 0.19 -6.44 -1.63
N PHE A 60 0.84 -5.30 -1.49
CA PHE A 60 0.96 -4.58 -0.22
C PHE A 60 -0.06 -3.47 -0.15
N GLU A 61 -0.75 -3.37 0.98
CA GLU A 61 -1.70 -2.31 1.25
C GLU A 61 -1.56 -1.81 2.70
N VAL A 62 -2.04 -0.59 2.96
CA VAL A 62 -2.16 -0.06 4.31
C VAL A 62 -3.48 0.68 4.44
N SER A 63 -4.29 0.29 5.40
CA SER A 63 -5.53 1.03 5.72
C SER A 63 -5.20 2.39 6.34
N ASP A 64 -6.12 3.34 6.21
CA ASP A 64 -6.01 4.69 6.81
C ASP A 64 -5.83 4.67 8.33
N ARG A 65 -6.09 3.52 8.98
CA ARG A 65 -5.94 3.30 10.42
C ARG A 65 -4.67 2.51 10.77
N GLY A 66 -3.70 2.43 9.86
CA GLY A 66 -2.38 1.84 10.12
C GLY A 66 -2.37 0.33 10.30
N VAL A 67 -3.23 -0.39 9.57
CA VAL A 67 -3.09 -1.84 9.38
C VAL A 67 -2.46 -2.07 8.02
N ALA A 68 -1.25 -2.60 7.99
CA ALA A 68 -0.58 -3.01 6.76
C ALA A 68 -0.84 -4.49 6.50
N THR A 69 -1.08 -4.85 5.25
CA THR A 69 -1.37 -6.22 4.83
C THR A 69 -0.50 -6.56 3.62
N CYS A 70 0.02 -7.78 3.58
CA CYS A 70 0.57 -8.40 2.38
C CYS A 70 -0.33 -9.55 1.96
N LEU A 71 -0.77 -9.54 0.70
CA LEU A 71 -1.61 -10.57 0.11
C LEU A 71 -0.87 -11.23 -1.05
N ASP A 72 -1.16 -12.51 -1.30
CA ASP A 72 -0.93 -13.11 -2.61
C ASP A 72 -1.83 -12.40 -3.63
N ALA A 73 -1.24 -11.75 -4.62
CA ALA A 73 -1.96 -10.92 -5.57
C ALA A 73 -2.90 -11.73 -6.47
N LYS A 74 -2.67 -13.03 -6.66
CA LYS A 74 -3.49 -13.88 -7.53
C LYS A 74 -4.69 -14.46 -6.79
N THR A 75 -4.53 -14.78 -5.50
CA THR A 75 -5.54 -15.49 -4.72
C THR A 75 -6.24 -14.64 -3.65
N GLY A 76 -5.64 -13.53 -3.24
CA GLY A 76 -6.11 -12.71 -2.12
C GLY A 76 -5.77 -13.32 -0.75
N GLU A 77 -4.98 -14.39 -0.69
CA GLU A 77 -4.55 -15.00 0.57
C GLU A 77 -3.66 -14.03 1.36
N ILE A 78 -4.07 -13.67 2.57
CA ILE A 78 -3.26 -12.85 3.48
C ILE A 78 -2.03 -13.66 3.93
N LYS A 79 -0.85 -13.14 3.62
CA LYS A 79 0.43 -13.71 4.07
C LYS A 79 0.84 -13.17 5.43
N TRP A 80 0.64 -11.88 5.64
CA TRP A 80 0.74 -11.25 6.95
C TRP A 80 -0.13 -10.00 7.04
N GLN A 81 -0.49 -9.63 8.28
CA GLN A 81 -1.25 -8.43 8.59
C GLN A 81 -0.80 -7.87 9.94
N GLU A 82 -0.30 -6.65 9.94
CA GLU A 82 0.30 -6.02 11.12
C GLU A 82 -0.21 -4.61 11.37
N ARG A 83 -0.27 -4.23 12.64
CA ARG A 83 -0.65 -2.87 13.06
C ARG A 83 0.60 -2.02 13.21
N LEU A 84 0.80 -1.10 12.28
CA LEU A 84 1.94 -0.19 12.27
C LEU A 84 1.78 1.00 13.24
N GLY A 85 0.53 1.36 13.56
CA GLY A 85 0.19 2.56 14.34
C GLY A 85 0.04 3.81 13.45
N GLY A 86 -0.58 4.87 13.96
CA GLY A 86 -0.77 6.12 13.21
C GLY A 86 -1.88 6.09 12.14
N GLY A 87 -2.12 7.26 11.54
CA GLY A 87 -2.98 7.44 10.37
C GLY A 87 -2.20 7.28 9.07
N PHE A 88 -2.85 6.87 7.98
CA PHE A 88 -2.18 6.75 6.67
C PHE A 88 -2.97 7.41 5.55
N SER A 89 -2.33 8.41 4.95
CA SER A 89 -2.74 9.00 3.66
C SER A 89 -1.76 8.63 2.53
N ALA A 90 -0.48 8.43 2.87
CA ALA A 90 0.57 8.10 1.91
C ALA A 90 0.40 6.68 1.35
N SER A 91 0.66 6.53 0.05
CA SER A 91 0.76 5.21 -0.58
C SER A 91 2.12 4.58 -0.25
N PRO A 92 2.19 3.25 -0.03
CA PRO A 92 3.45 2.56 0.16
C PRO A 92 4.32 2.65 -1.10
N LEU A 93 5.63 2.66 -0.89
CA LEU A 93 6.64 2.67 -1.95
C LEU A 93 7.51 1.41 -1.87
N TYR A 94 7.80 0.80 -3.02
CA TYR A 94 8.83 -0.21 -3.14
C TYR A 94 10.14 0.41 -3.62
N ALA A 95 11.24 0.15 -2.91
CA ALA A 95 12.59 0.47 -3.39
C ALA A 95 13.60 -0.52 -2.79
N ASN A 96 14.50 -1.04 -3.65
CA ASN A 96 15.63 -1.88 -3.24
C ASN A 96 15.26 -3.03 -2.28
N GLY A 97 14.24 -3.82 -2.62
CA GLY A 97 13.80 -4.96 -1.80
C GLY A 97 13.00 -4.60 -0.54
N ARG A 98 12.68 -3.32 -0.34
CA ARG A 98 11.99 -2.82 0.85
C ARG A 98 10.67 -2.15 0.48
N VAL A 99 9.68 -2.24 1.37
CA VAL A 99 8.44 -1.49 1.30
C VAL A 99 8.43 -0.44 2.41
N TYR A 100 8.16 0.80 2.03
CA TYR A 100 8.13 1.96 2.91
C TYR A 100 6.68 2.37 3.15
N PHE A 101 6.26 2.36 4.41
CA PHE A 101 4.97 2.85 4.87
C PHE A 101 5.17 4.15 5.65
N GLN A 102 4.57 5.23 5.20
CA GLN A 102 4.65 6.54 5.84
C GLN A 102 3.34 6.91 6.52
N SER A 103 3.36 7.09 7.84
CA SER A 103 2.20 7.59 8.59
C SER A 103 2.06 9.11 8.48
N GLU A 104 0.85 9.59 8.79
CA GLU A 104 0.55 11.01 8.86
C GLU A 104 1.36 11.72 9.94
N GLU A 105 1.69 11.04 11.02
CA GLU A 105 2.44 11.55 12.16
C GLU A 105 3.96 11.69 11.88
N GLY A 106 4.41 11.36 10.66
CA GLY A 106 5.82 11.47 10.29
C GLY A 106 6.64 10.21 10.54
N GLU A 107 6.01 9.11 10.99
CA GLU A 107 6.69 7.84 11.21
C GLU A 107 6.77 7.01 9.91
N ALA A 108 7.98 6.59 9.57
CA ALA A 108 8.27 5.70 8.45
C ALA A 108 8.60 4.29 8.96
N VAL A 109 7.77 3.30 8.62
CA VAL A 109 8.06 1.89 8.86
C VAL A 109 8.55 1.25 7.57
N VAL A 110 9.71 0.61 7.64
CA VAL A 110 10.34 -0.05 6.50
C VAL A 110 10.32 -1.55 6.73
N VAL A 111 9.73 -2.30 5.81
CA VAL A 111 9.64 -3.77 5.90
C VAL A 111 10.29 -4.43 4.68
N ALA A 112 10.68 -5.69 4.80
CA ALA A 112 11.09 -6.49 3.65
C ALA A 112 9.91 -6.71 2.69
N ALA A 113 10.16 -6.68 1.38
CA ALA A 113 9.16 -6.96 0.36
C ALA A 113 8.94 -8.48 0.17
N GLU A 114 8.51 -9.15 1.24
CA GLU A 114 8.45 -10.61 1.38
C GLU A 114 7.10 -11.07 1.99
N PRO A 115 6.69 -12.34 1.78
CA PRO A 115 5.45 -12.87 2.33
C PRO A 115 5.54 -13.21 3.83
N GLU A 116 6.68 -12.99 4.47
CA GLU A 116 6.84 -13.03 5.92
C GLU A 116 7.06 -11.60 6.43
N PHE A 117 6.36 -11.21 7.49
CA PHE A 117 6.53 -9.88 8.05
C PHE A 117 7.92 -9.74 8.67
N ARG A 118 8.68 -8.76 8.19
CA ARG A 118 9.99 -8.40 8.75
C ARG A 118 10.19 -6.90 8.69
N GLU A 119 10.02 -6.25 9.83
CA GLU A 119 10.41 -4.84 10.02
C GLU A 119 11.93 -4.72 9.96
N LEU A 120 12.42 -3.86 9.07
CA LEU A 120 13.84 -3.59 8.85
C LEU A 120 14.29 -2.32 9.55
N ALA A 121 13.41 -1.32 9.64
CA ALA A 121 13.69 -0.05 10.29
C ALA A 121 12.40 0.71 10.60
N ARG A 122 12.52 1.66 11.54
CA ARG A 122 11.49 2.62 11.90
C ARG A 122 12.15 3.98 12.14
N ASN A 123 11.68 5.00 11.43
CA ASN A 123 12.27 6.34 11.44
C ASN A 123 11.19 7.40 11.65
N THR A 124 11.57 8.58 12.12
CA THR A 124 10.67 9.73 12.29
C THR A 124 11.18 10.91 11.47
N LEU A 125 10.26 11.63 10.83
CA LEU A 125 10.51 12.94 10.21
C LEU A 125 10.31 14.10 11.20
N ASP A 126 9.80 13.81 12.40
CA ASP A 126 9.41 14.79 13.45
C ASP A 126 8.44 15.87 12.96
N GLU A 127 7.69 15.56 11.89
CA GLU A 127 6.71 16.44 11.28
C GLU A 127 5.61 15.65 10.56
N ARG A 128 4.43 16.23 10.51
CA ARG A 128 3.29 15.67 9.77
C ARG A 128 3.58 15.62 8.26
N THR A 129 3.10 14.56 7.60
CA THR A 129 3.09 14.45 6.14
C THR A 129 1.90 13.66 5.64
N LEU A 130 1.35 14.05 4.49
CA LEU A 130 0.36 13.23 3.76
C LEU A 130 0.94 12.66 2.46
N ALA A 131 2.22 12.95 2.19
CA ALA A 131 2.85 12.70 0.91
C ALA A 131 3.34 11.26 0.79
N SER A 132 3.22 10.70 -0.40
CA SER A 132 3.92 9.48 -0.76
C SER A 132 5.36 9.80 -1.15
N TYR A 133 6.29 8.90 -0.87
CA TYR A 133 7.67 9.03 -1.31
C TYR A 133 7.78 9.11 -2.83
N ALA A 134 8.72 9.92 -3.32
CA ALA A 134 9.23 9.85 -4.68
C ALA A 134 10.68 9.34 -4.67
N VAL A 135 11.12 8.72 -5.77
CA VAL A 135 12.48 8.21 -5.91
C VAL A 135 13.22 9.05 -6.94
N ILE A 136 14.44 9.47 -6.61
CA ILE A 136 15.39 10.10 -7.54
C ILE A 136 16.76 9.44 -7.34
N ASP A 137 17.29 8.85 -8.40
CA ASP A 137 18.50 8.04 -8.34
C ASP A 137 18.41 6.99 -7.21
N ASP A 138 19.32 7.05 -6.23
CA ASP A 138 19.36 6.17 -5.06
C ASP A 138 18.65 6.75 -3.83
N ASP A 139 18.00 7.91 -3.96
CA ASP A 139 17.45 8.68 -2.84
C ASP A 139 15.92 8.77 -2.86
N LEU A 140 15.36 8.90 -1.67
CA LEU A 140 13.95 9.15 -1.44
C LEU A 140 13.71 10.63 -1.21
N LEU A 141 12.69 11.17 -1.89
CA LEU A 141 12.16 12.51 -1.61
C LEU A 141 10.84 12.39 -0.87
N ILE A 142 10.67 13.18 0.18
CA ILE A 142 9.39 13.30 0.89
C ILE A 142 9.15 14.73 1.35
N ARG A 143 7.96 15.22 1.06
CA ARG A 143 7.49 16.52 1.54
C ARG A 143 6.75 16.34 2.86
N THR A 144 7.01 17.22 3.81
CA THR A 144 6.23 17.43 5.03
C THR A 144 5.45 18.74 4.94
N ASP A 145 4.78 19.16 6.02
CA ASP A 145 4.07 20.45 6.04
C ASP A 145 5.01 21.63 5.69
N MET A 146 6.23 21.63 6.23
CA MET A 146 7.18 22.74 6.11
C MET A 146 8.41 22.46 5.22
N TYR A 147 8.80 21.20 5.03
CA TYR A 147 10.07 20.85 4.36
C TYR A 147 9.92 19.88 3.19
N LEU A 148 10.96 19.81 2.36
CA LEU A 148 11.18 18.73 1.40
C LEU A 148 12.49 18.04 1.78
N TYR A 149 12.41 16.80 2.23
CA TYR A 149 13.55 15.97 2.59
C TYR A 149 14.05 15.20 1.37
N ARG A 150 15.38 15.01 1.33
CA ARG A 150 16.07 14.06 0.48
C ARG A 150 16.82 13.09 1.40
N ILE A 151 16.49 11.81 1.32
CA ILE A 151 17.02 10.75 2.17
C ILE A 151 17.81 9.81 1.27
N GLY A 152 19.14 9.83 1.41
CA GLY A 152 20.09 9.02 0.66
C GLY A 152 21.13 8.39 1.58
N GLN A 153 22.03 7.59 1.00
CA GLN A 153 23.20 7.06 1.72
C GLN A 153 24.22 8.16 2.07
#